data_AF-A0A0R1NWD1-F1
#
_entry.id   AF-A0A0R1NWD1-F1
#
_cell.length_a   1.000
_cell.length_b   1.000
_cell.length_c   1.000
_cell.angle_alpha   90.00
_cell.angle_beta   90.00
_cell.angle_gamma   90.00
#
_symmetry.space_group_name_H-M   'P 1'
#
loop_
_entity.id
_entity.type
_entity.pdbx_description
1 polymer ?
#
loop_
_entity_poly.entity_id
_entity_poly.type
_entity_poly.pdbx_seq_one_letter_code
_entity_poly.pdbx_strand_id
1 'polypeptide(L)'
;MSKSLYREFYKFRHEKFTWIAPLLLLIFMIAISGYISARFLAVTTCDSTDAITILLVIMGATMFSMEFQNNAILTLLYKSRRAMAVYLNKFIIIFVYDLILHVLAIVFTFTLAATMRPVSWLSIYQYHQPLVVNMFLTTGVDIITSMLIISIVFMISTIINSNAVVVTLSIAVVFFGEYISSSLLANHSLLTAWVKWNPLNMTMLTHQYVYYAGYHETTLLTDPQITMGALTYILVFFALGYLIFRKKRF
;
A
#
# COMPACT_ATOMS: atom_id res chain seq x y z
N MET A 1 -22.13 -5.41 13.41
CA MET A 1 -20.98 -5.09 12.54
C MET A 1 -21.40 -5.08 11.07
N SER A 2 -22.08 -6.12 10.55
CA SER A 2 -22.43 -6.21 9.11
C SER A 2 -23.23 -5.02 8.55
N LYS A 3 -24.26 -4.51 9.24
CA LYS A 3 -25.03 -3.32 8.76
C LYS A 3 -24.18 -2.04 8.63
N SER A 4 -23.20 -1.85 9.51
CA SER A 4 -22.31 -0.68 9.47
C SER A 4 -21.27 -0.82 8.37
N LEU A 5 -20.73 -2.03 8.18
CA LEU A 5 -19.77 -2.33 7.13
C LEU A 5 -20.42 -2.22 5.74
N TYR A 6 -21.64 -2.74 5.59
CA TYR A 6 -22.42 -2.60 4.35
C TYR A 6 -22.63 -1.12 3.97
N ARG A 7 -22.96 -0.26 4.94
CA ARG A 7 -23.17 1.17 4.68
C ARG A 7 -21.88 1.87 4.22
N GLU A 8 -20.74 1.55 4.83
CA GLU A 8 -19.45 2.10 4.43
C GLU A 8 -19.04 1.59 3.03
N PHE A 9 -19.24 0.30 2.73
CA PHE A 9 -19.02 -0.24 1.38
C PHE A 9 -19.92 0.42 0.33
N TYR A 10 -21.19 0.65 0.66
CA TYR A 10 -22.12 1.34 -0.21
C TYR A 10 -21.64 2.77 -0.52
N LYS A 11 -21.24 3.52 0.51
CA LYS A 11 -20.70 4.87 0.35
C LYS A 11 -19.47 4.85 -0.57
N PHE A 12 -18.49 4.00 -0.26
CA PHE A 12 -17.25 3.88 -1.02
C PHE A 12 -17.48 3.51 -2.48
N ARG A 13 -18.38 2.57 -2.77
CA ARG A 13 -18.75 2.18 -4.14
C ARG A 13 -19.39 3.31 -4.94
N HIS A 14 -20.08 4.23 -4.29
CA HIS A 14 -20.75 5.35 -4.96
C HIS A 14 -19.87 6.60 -5.10
N GLU A 15 -18.66 6.59 -4.55
CA GLU A 15 -17.66 7.62 -4.85
C GLU A 15 -17.14 7.43 -6.27
N LYS A 16 -17.19 8.51 -7.08
CA LYS A 16 -16.79 8.46 -8.50
C LYS A 16 -15.34 7.98 -8.67
N PHE A 17 -14.46 8.38 -7.75
CA PHE A 17 -13.04 8.06 -7.82
C PHE A 17 -12.77 6.55 -7.69
N THR A 18 -13.62 5.80 -6.97
CA THR A 18 -13.53 4.34 -6.81
C THR A 18 -13.61 3.59 -8.15
N TRP A 19 -14.30 4.15 -9.15
CA TRP A 19 -14.39 3.57 -10.49
C TRP A 19 -13.37 4.14 -11.47
N ILE A 20 -12.88 5.36 -11.21
CA ILE A 20 -11.84 6.00 -12.04
C ILE A 20 -10.46 5.41 -11.71
N ALA A 21 -10.19 5.09 -10.45
CA ALA A 21 -8.90 4.56 -10.00
C ALA A 21 -8.47 3.26 -10.71
N PRO A 22 -9.33 2.23 -10.87
CA PRO A 22 -8.98 1.04 -11.64
C PRO A 22 -8.69 1.35 -13.11
N LEU A 23 -9.43 2.30 -13.72
CA LEU A 23 -9.18 2.72 -15.10
C LEU A 23 -7.80 3.39 -15.25
N LEU A 24 -7.44 4.27 -14.31
CA LEU A 24 -6.12 4.92 -14.27
C LEU A 24 -5.00 3.88 -14.11
N LEU A 25 -5.21 2.86 -13.27
CA LEU A 25 -4.27 1.75 -13.11
C LEU A 25 -4.02 1.03 -14.44
N LEU A 26 -5.08 0.67 -15.16
CA LEU A 26 -4.96 -0.01 -16.45
C LEU A 26 -4.23 0.86 -17.50
N ILE A 27 -4.52 2.16 -17.55
CA ILE A 27 -3.82 3.09 -18.45
C ILE A 27 -2.32 3.11 -18.14
N PHE A 28 -1.95 3.17 -16.86
CA PHE A 28 -0.56 3.15 -16.41
C PHE A 28 0.15 1.85 -16.81
N MET A 29 -0.49 0.70 -16.62
CA MET A 29 0.07 -0.61 -17.01
C MET A 29 0.31 -0.72 -18.52
N ILE A 30 -0.61 -0.20 -19.36
CA ILE A 30 -0.42 -0.15 -20.81
C ILE A 30 0.80 0.73 -21.15
N ALA A 31 0.92 1.90 -20.54
CA ALA A 31 2.01 2.84 -20.82
C ALA A 31 3.39 2.21 -20.54
N ILE A 32 3.53 1.48 -19.43
CA ILE A 32 4.80 0.86 -19.03
C ILE A 32 5.13 -0.38 -19.89
N SER A 33 4.12 -1.09 -20.39
CA SER A 33 4.30 -2.34 -21.16
C SER A 33 5.22 -2.20 -22.40
N GLY A 34 5.40 -0.98 -22.91
CA GLY A 34 6.26 -0.67 -24.04
C GLY A 34 7.76 -0.61 -23.72
N TYR A 35 8.14 -0.27 -22.49
CA TYR A 35 9.50 0.15 -22.16
C TYR A 35 10.36 -0.92 -21.48
N ILE A 36 9.73 -1.84 -20.75
CA ILE A 36 10.42 -2.80 -19.88
C ILE A 36 10.41 -4.21 -20.49
N SER A 37 11.38 -5.06 -20.08
CA SER A 37 11.44 -6.44 -20.54
C SER A 37 10.18 -7.23 -20.16
N ALA A 38 9.72 -8.10 -21.08
CA ALA A 38 8.46 -8.83 -20.92
C ALA A 38 8.45 -9.77 -19.70
N ARG A 39 9.58 -10.41 -19.39
CA ARG A 39 9.71 -11.31 -18.23
C ARG A 39 9.66 -10.56 -16.91
N PHE A 40 10.32 -9.41 -16.83
CA PHE A 40 10.27 -8.57 -15.64
C PHE A 40 8.87 -8.03 -15.41
N LEU A 41 8.21 -7.51 -16.46
CA LEU A 41 6.81 -7.05 -16.38
C LEU A 41 5.85 -8.16 -15.94
N ALA A 42 6.06 -9.40 -16.39
CA ALA A 42 5.21 -10.51 -15.96
C ALA A 42 5.36 -10.81 -14.46
N VAL A 43 6.54 -10.64 -13.88
CA VAL A 43 6.78 -10.86 -12.44
C VAL A 43 6.27 -9.69 -11.60
N THR A 44 6.51 -8.46 -12.02
CA THR A 44 6.10 -7.26 -11.28
C THR A 44 4.65 -6.85 -11.55
N THR A 45 3.84 -7.70 -12.19
CA THR A 45 2.46 -7.37 -12.58
C THR A 45 2.36 -6.03 -13.33
N CYS A 46 3.18 -5.89 -14.38
CA CYS A 46 3.37 -4.68 -15.18
C CYS A 46 3.76 -3.44 -14.37
N ASP A 47 4.60 -3.63 -13.34
CA ASP A 47 5.11 -2.56 -12.48
C ASP A 47 3.98 -1.75 -11.80
N SER A 48 2.89 -2.43 -11.46
CA SER A 48 1.66 -1.80 -10.97
C SER A 48 1.74 -1.29 -9.52
N THR A 49 2.77 -1.72 -8.77
CA THR A 49 3.00 -1.41 -7.35
C THR A 49 2.89 0.08 -7.01
N ASP A 50 3.62 0.94 -7.74
CA ASP A 50 3.63 2.38 -7.45
C ASP A 50 2.26 3.02 -7.73
N ALA A 51 1.61 2.63 -8.83
CA ALA A 51 0.28 3.15 -9.16
C ALA A 51 -0.77 2.71 -8.14
N ILE A 52 -0.76 1.43 -7.73
CA ILE A 52 -1.65 0.94 -6.68
C ILE A 52 -1.40 1.70 -5.37
N THR A 53 -0.13 1.88 -5.00
CA THR A 53 0.26 2.64 -3.81
C THR A 53 -0.28 4.07 -3.82
N ILE A 54 -0.12 4.82 -4.91
CA ILE A 54 -0.66 6.19 -5.04
C ILE A 54 -2.18 6.20 -4.85
N LEU A 55 -2.87 5.29 -5.53
CA LEU A 55 -4.33 5.21 -5.47
C LEU A 55 -4.81 4.91 -4.04
N LEU A 56 -4.15 3.97 -3.35
CA LEU A 56 -4.48 3.62 -1.96
C LEU A 56 -4.17 4.76 -0.99
N VAL A 57 -3.08 5.50 -1.19
CA VAL A 57 -2.76 6.67 -0.38
C VAL A 57 -3.85 7.74 -0.52
N ILE A 58 -4.26 8.07 -1.74
CA ILE A 58 -5.30 9.08 -1.99
C ILE A 58 -6.64 8.63 -1.40
N MET A 59 -7.05 7.38 -1.64
CA MET A 59 -8.33 6.86 -1.15
C MET A 59 -8.33 6.71 0.38
N GLY A 60 -7.27 6.15 0.96
CA GLY A 60 -7.13 6.01 2.40
C GLY A 60 -7.12 7.36 3.12
N ALA A 61 -6.39 8.34 2.58
CA ALA A 61 -6.33 9.70 3.13
C ALA A 61 -7.70 10.39 3.13
N THR A 62 -8.44 10.26 2.03
CA THR A 62 -9.74 10.93 1.85
C THR A 62 -10.86 10.31 2.72
N MET A 63 -10.82 9.01 3.00
CA MET A 63 -11.83 8.30 3.80
C MET A 63 -12.09 8.93 5.19
N PHE A 64 -11.04 9.35 5.88
CA PHE A 64 -11.14 9.98 7.19
C PHE A 64 -11.16 11.50 7.10
N SER A 65 -10.27 12.08 6.30
CA SER A 65 -10.09 13.52 6.31
C SER A 65 -11.28 14.29 5.74
N MET A 66 -12.02 13.74 4.77
CA MET A 66 -13.28 14.36 4.31
C MET A 66 -14.36 14.31 5.38
N GLU A 67 -14.36 13.30 6.25
CA GLU A 67 -15.31 13.20 7.36
C GLU A 67 -14.94 14.10 8.54
N PHE A 68 -13.64 14.33 8.77
CA PHE A 68 -13.15 15.32 9.73
C PHE A 68 -13.43 16.74 9.25
N GLN A 69 -13.11 17.05 8.00
CA GLN A 69 -13.31 18.39 7.44
C GLN A 69 -14.79 18.80 7.42
N ASN A 70 -15.70 17.86 7.15
CA ASN A 70 -17.14 18.13 7.10
C ASN A 70 -17.86 17.91 8.44
N ASN A 71 -17.15 17.67 9.55
CA ASN A 71 -17.71 17.30 10.86
C ASN A 71 -18.67 16.09 10.85
N ALA A 72 -18.68 15.32 9.76
CA ALA A 72 -19.55 14.15 9.61
C ALA A 72 -19.13 13.02 10.56
N ILE A 73 -17.86 12.99 11.00
CA ILE A 73 -17.35 11.97 11.92
C ILE A 73 -18.11 11.94 13.24
N LEU A 74 -18.55 13.09 13.76
CA LEU A 74 -19.29 13.18 15.02
C LEU A 74 -20.61 12.43 14.93
N THR A 75 -21.33 12.63 13.81
CA THR A 75 -22.60 11.93 13.56
C THR A 75 -22.41 10.43 13.38
N LEU A 76 -21.27 10.02 12.79
CA LEU A 76 -20.88 8.62 12.61
C LEU A 76 -20.56 7.97 13.95
N LEU A 77 -19.76 8.62 14.79
CA LEU A 77 -19.41 8.14 16.12
C LEU A 77 -20.64 8.04 17.03
N TYR A 78 -21.54 9.04 17.01
CA TYR A 78 -22.77 9.04 17.78
C TYR A 78 -23.73 7.91 17.39
N LYS A 79 -23.86 7.62 16.09
CA LYS A 79 -24.69 6.49 15.60
C LYS A 79 -24.00 5.14 15.74
N SER A 80 -22.68 5.10 15.89
CA SER A 80 -21.93 3.85 16.01
C SER A 80 -21.92 3.33 17.44
N ARG A 81 -22.02 2.00 17.61
CA ARG A 81 -21.95 1.39 18.94
C ARG A 81 -20.54 1.43 19.55
N ARG A 82 -19.49 1.52 18.73
CA ARG A 82 -18.07 1.51 19.15
C ARG A 82 -17.20 2.24 18.11
N ALA A 83 -16.34 3.15 18.57
CA ALA A 83 -15.35 3.82 17.70
C ALA A 83 -14.44 2.82 16.96
N MET A 84 -14.06 1.72 17.62
CA MET A 84 -13.30 0.63 17.00
C MET A 84 -13.98 0.06 15.76
N ALA A 85 -15.31 -0.05 15.77
CA ALA A 85 -16.04 -0.61 14.65
C ALA A 85 -15.99 0.32 13.43
N VAL A 86 -16.02 1.64 13.62
CA VAL A 86 -15.89 2.61 12.53
C VAL A 86 -14.49 2.53 11.91
N TYR A 87 -13.45 2.55 12.75
CA TYR A 87 -12.06 2.49 12.31
C TYR A 87 -11.74 1.19 11.57
N LEU A 88 -12.12 0.04 12.15
CA LEU A 88 -11.90 -1.28 11.56
C LEU A 88 -12.68 -1.45 10.25
N ASN A 89 -13.92 -0.97 10.16
CA ASN A 89 -14.69 -1.09 8.92
C ASN A 89 -14.03 -0.33 7.76
N LYS A 90 -13.53 0.89 8.01
CA LYS A 90 -12.82 1.67 6.98
C LYS A 90 -11.53 0.97 6.56
N PHE A 91 -10.79 0.41 7.51
CA PHE A 91 -9.57 -0.34 7.24
C PHE A 91 -9.84 -1.60 6.41
N ILE A 92 -10.90 -2.35 6.73
CA ILE A 92 -11.30 -3.53 5.95
C ILE A 92 -11.72 -3.14 4.53
N ILE A 93 -12.43 -2.03 4.35
CA ILE A 93 -12.87 -1.59 3.01
C ILE A 93 -11.68 -1.25 2.11
N ILE A 94 -10.74 -0.47 2.61
CA ILE A 94 -9.56 -0.10 1.82
C ILE A 94 -8.67 -1.33 1.55
N PHE A 95 -8.56 -2.26 2.50
CA PHE A 95 -7.84 -3.51 2.31
C PHE A 95 -8.51 -4.43 1.27
N VAL A 96 -9.84 -4.57 1.30
CA VAL A 96 -10.57 -5.31 0.26
C VAL A 96 -10.39 -4.65 -1.11
N TYR A 97 -10.40 -3.32 -1.15
CA TYR A 97 -10.18 -2.59 -2.39
C TYR A 97 -8.75 -2.77 -2.93
N ASP A 98 -7.75 -2.79 -2.06
CA ASP A 98 -6.37 -3.13 -2.38
C ASP A 98 -6.26 -4.52 -3.03
N LEU A 99 -6.90 -5.54 -2.45
CA LEU A 99 -6.96 -6.87 -3.05
C LEU A 99 -7.62 -6.87 -4.44
N ILE A 100 -8.69 -6.08 -4.63
CA ILE A 100 -9.37 -5.96 -5.93
C ILE A 100 -8.42 -5.34 -6.97
N LEU A 101 -7.66 -4.31 -6.62
CA LEU A 101 -6.68 -3.68 -7.52
C LEU A 101 -5.56 -4.65 -7.91
N HIS A 102 -5.03 -5.41 -6.96
CA HIS A 102 -4.00 -6.43 -7.24
C HIS A 102 -4.53 -7.57 -8.11
N VAL A 103 -5.74 -8.07 -7.84
CA VAL A 103 -6.38 -9.09 -8.70
C VAL A 103 -6.60 -8.56 -10.12
N LEU A 104 -7.04 -7.30 -10.25
CA LEU A 104 -7.20 -6.64 -11.54
C LEU A 104 -5.85 -6.54 -12.27
N ALA A 105 -4.78 -6.14 -11.58
CA ALA A 105 -3.44 -6.06 -12.14
C ALA A 105 -2.97 -7.43 -12.65
N ILE A 106 -3.13 -8.49 -11.86
CA ILE A 106 -2.77 -9.86 -12.29
C ILE A 106 -3.53 -10.27 -13.56
N VAL A 107 -4.86 -10.12 -13.58
CA VAL A 107 -5.69 -10.48 -14.74
C VAL A 107 -5.26 -9.69 -15.98
N PHE A 108 -4.95 -8.41 -15.80
CA PHE A 108 -4.53 -7.56 -16.90
C PHE A 108 -3.12 -7.90 -17.40
N THR A 109 -2.18 -8.25 -16.50
CA THR A 109 -0.85 -8.75 -16.88
C THR A 109 -0.95 -10.02 -17.71
N PHE A 110 -1.82 -10.98 -17.34
CA PHE A 110 -2.08 -12.16 -18.19
C PHE A 110 -2.62 -11.77 -19.57
N THR A 111 -3.53 -10.79 -19.62
CA THR A 111 -4.12 -10.31 -20.88
C THR A 111 -3.06 -9.67 -21.79
N LEU A 112 -2.19 -8.82 -21.24
CA LEU A 112 -1.08 -8.18 -21.98
C LEU A 112 -0.04 -9.20 -22.42
N ALA A 113 0.28 -10.18 -21.58
CA ALA A 113 1.20 -11.25 -21.93
C ALA A 113 0.63 -12.12 -23.07
N ALA A 114 -0.68 -12.39 -23.09
CA ALA A 114 -1.31 -13.16 -24.15
C ALA A 114 -1.38 -12.42 -25.50
N THR A 115 -1.46 -11.08 -25.48
CA THR A 115 -1.75 -10.27 -26.68
C THR A 115 -0.53 -9.56 -27.25
N MET A 116 0.23 -8.84 -26.41
CA MET A 116 1.30 -7.95 -26.87
C MET A 116 2.68 -8.59 -26.73
N ARG A 117 2.95 -9.24 -25.60
CA ARG A 117 4.29 -9.70 -25.22
C ARG A 117 4.24 -11.12 -24.64
N PRO A 118 4.24 -12.17 -25.50
CA PRO A 118 4.15 -13.56 -25.04
C PRO A 118 5.34 -13.92 -24.15
N VAL A 119 5.03 -14.56 -23.02
CA VAL A 119 6.04 -15.05 -22.07
C VAL A 119 5.75 -16.49 -21.69
N SER A 120 6.82 -17.29 -21.57
CA SER A 120 6.75 -18.65 -21.05
C SER A 120 6.59 -18.64 -19.53
N TRP A 121 5.36 -18.80 -19.06
CA TRP A 121 4.97 -18.81 -17.64
C TRP A 121 5.69 -19.85 -16.76
N LEU A 122 6.08 -20.99 -17.35
CA LEU A 122 6.80 -22.07 -16.66
C LEU A 122 8.33 -21.92 -16.76
N SER A 123 8.83 -20.88 -17.44
CA SER A 123 10.27 -20.65 -17.50
C SER A 123 10.80 -20.28 -16.12
N ILE A 124 11.96 -20.82 -15.79
CA ILE A 124 12.67 -20.51 -14.55
C ILE A 124 13.16 -19.07 -14.66
N TYR A 125 12.74 -18.27 -13.70
CA TYR A 125 13.16 -16.89 -13.52
C TYR A 125 13.66 -16.72 -12.07
N GLN A 126 14.00 -15.50 -11.64
CA GLN A 126 14.54 -15.14 -10.31
C GLN A 126 14.20 -16.12 -9.16
N TYR A 127 15.14 -16.35 -8.23
CA TYR A 127 14.99 -17.35 -7.15
C TYR A 127 14.83 -18.81 -7.61
N HIS A 128 15.19 -19.13 -8.87
CA HIS A 128 15.06 -20.47 -9.47
C HIS A 128 13.62 -21.02 -9.49
N GLN A 129 12.63 -20.13 -9.52
CA GLN A 129 11.23 -20.48 -9.51
C GLN A 129 10.56 -20.21 -10.88
N PRO A 130 9.45 -20.90 -11.18
CA PRO A 130 8.65 -20.57 -12.35
C PRO A 130 8.13 -19.13 -12.28
N LEU A 131 8.05 -18.47 -13.43
CA LEU A 131 7.63 -17.07 -13.54
C LEU A 131 6.29 -16.77 -12.86
N VAL A 132 5.31 -17.68 -12.97
CA VAL A 132 4.00 -17.54 -12.32
C VAL A 132 4.11 -17.54 -10.80
N VAL A 133 4.97 -18.40 -10.25
CA VAL A 133 5.17 -18.50 -8.80
C VAL A 133 5.80 -17.19 -8.29
N ASN A 134 6.81 -16.69 -9.00
CA ASN A 134 7.42 -15.40 -8.69
C ASN A 134 6.41 -14.26 -8.73
N MET A 135 5.56 -14.19 -9.75
CA MET A 135 4.51 -13.17 -9.84
C MET A 135 3.61 -13.18 -8.60
N PHE A 136 3.08 -14.34 -8.20
CA PHE A 136 2.22 -14.43 -7.02
C PHE A 136 2.95 -14.10 -5.71
N LEU A 137 4.23 -14.48 -5.58
CA LEU A 137 5.03 -14.12 -4.41
C LEU A 137 5.30 -12.61 -4.38
N THR A 138 5.67 -12.00 -5.51
CA THR A 138 5.87 -10.56 -5.62
C THR A 138 4.58 -9.80 -5.28
N THR A 139 3.42 -10.21 -5.81
CA THR A 139 2.13 -9.61 -5.42
C THR A 139 1.83 -9.82 -3.93
N GLY A 140 2.16 -10.98 -3.36
CA GLY A 140 1.98 -11.24 -1.93
C GLY A 140 2.82 -10.31 -1.05
N VAL A 141 4.07 -10.09 -1.43
CA VAL A 141 4.95 -9.10 -0.79
C VAL A 141 4.40 -7.69 -0.96
N ASP A 142 3.89 -7.37 -2.15
CA ASP A 142 3.34 -6.05 -2.43
C ASP A 142 2.10 -5.72 -1.61
N ILE A 143 1.22 -6.71 -1.39
CA ILE A 143 0.06 -6.58 -0.49
C ILE A 143 0.49 -6.31 0.96
N ILE A 144 1.64 -6.84 1.40
CA ILE A 144 2.18 -6.52 2.74
C ILE A 144 2.65 -5.06 2.77
N THR A 145 3.37 -4.62 1.73
CA THR A 145 3.85 -3.24 1.61
C THR A 145 2.68 -2.24 1.54
N SER A 146 1.66 -2.53 0.73
CA SER A 146 0.44 -1.71 0.62
C SER A 146 -0.31 -1.63 1.96
N MET A 147 -0.40 -2.73 2.70
CA MET A 147 -1.03 -2.77 4.02
C MET A 147 -0.26 -1.91 5.05
N LEU A 148 1.07 -1.89 4.98
CA LEU A 148 1.90 -0.98 5.78
C LEU A 148 1.59 0.47 5.44
N ILE A 149 1.56 0.81 4.15
CA ILE A 149 1.24 2.15 3.67
C ILE A 149 -0.16 2.59 4.12
N ILE A 150 -1.18 1.74 3.94
CA ILE A 150 -2.55 2.00 4.41
C ILE A 150 -2.56 2.31 5.90
N SER A 151 -1.81 1.55 6.71
CA SER A 151 -1.75 1.74 8.17
C SER A 151 -1.12 3.08 8.54
N ILE A 152 -0.05 3.49 7.85
CA ILE A 152 0.58 4.81 8.02
C ILE A 152 -0.39 5.94 7.63
N VAL A 153 -1.02 5.82 6.45
CA VAL A 153 -1.99 6.80 5.93
C VAL A 153 -3.16 6.97 6.90
N PHE A 154 -3.68 5.87 7.44
CA PHE A 154 -4.76 5.91 8.43
C PHE A 154 -4.31 6.61 9.71
N MET A 155 -3.12 6.31 10.22
CA MET A 155 -2.57 7.01 11.38
C MET A 155 -2.47 8.53 11.12
N ILE A 156 -1.86 8.95 10.01
CA ILE A 156 -1.72 10.37 9.63
C ILE A 156 -3.11 11.03 9.53
N SER A 157 -4.05 10.35 8.88
CA SER A 157 -5.43 10.84 8.72
C SER A 157 -6.14 11.04 10.04
N THR A 158 -5.88 10.18 11.04
CA THR A 158 -6.48 10.35 12.38
C THR A 158 -5.89 11.51 13.17
N ILE A 159 -4.67 11.94 12.87
CA ILE A 159 -4.00 13.08 13.54
C ILE A 159 -4.52 14.40 12.97
N ILE A 160 -4.54 14.53 11.64
CA ILE A 160 -4.77 15.80 10.95
C ILE A 160 -6.23 15.93 10.48
N ASN A 161 -6.82 17.12 10.64
CA ASN A 161 -8.23 17.36 10.24
C ASN A 161 -8.39 17.85 8.80
N SER A 162 -7.33 18.39 8.19
CA SER A 162 -7.37 18.95 6.83
C SER A 162 -7.10 17.87 5.78
N ASN A 163 -8.04 17.68 4.84
CA ASN A 163 -7.91 16.74 3.72
C ASN A 163 -6.68 17.01 2.87
N ALA A 164 -6.47 18.26 2.44
CA ALA A 164 -5.33 18.62 1.61
C ALA A 164 -3.99 18.31 2.29
N VAL A 165 -3.87 18.58 3.60
CA VAL A 165 -2.64 18.32 4.35
C VAL A 165 -2.40 16.82 4.52
N VAL A 166 -3.44 16.04 4.82
CA VAL A 166 -3.34 14.58 4.97
C VAL A 166 -2.86 13.93 3.68
N VAL A 167 -3.48 14.28 2.54
CA VAL A 167 -3.12 13.70 1.24
C VAL A 167 -1.67 14.04 0.90
N THR A 168 -1.29 15.32 0.95
CA THR A 168 0.07 15.76 0.62
C THR A 168 1.13 15.13 1.53
N LEU A 169 0.89 15.10 2.85
CA LEU A 169 1.84 14.52 3.79
C LEU A 169 1.96 13.00 3.59
N SER A 170 0.85 12.32 3.31
CA SER A 170 0.88 10.88 3.09
C SER A 170 1.66 10.51 1.82
N ILE A 171 1.46 11.26 0.73
CA ILE A 171 2.26 11.09 -0.51
C ILE A 171 3.73 11.36 -0.21
N ALA A 172 4.04 12.47 0.47
CA ALA A 172 5.42 12.81 0.81
C ALA A 172 6.11 11.74 1.66
N VAL A 173 5.42 11.21 2.69
CA VAL A 173 5.96 10.17 3.57
C VAL A 173 6.22 8.87 2.83
N VAL A 174 5.32 8.45 1.93
CA VAL A 174 5.46 7.18 1.21
C VAL A 174 6.57 7.24 0.16
N PHE A 175 6.61 8.30 -0.66
CA PHE A 175 7.57 8.39 -1.77
C PHE A 175 8.93 8.93 -1.35
N PHE A 176 9.00 9.89 -0.43
CA PHE A 176 10.29 10.37 0.08
C PHE A 176 10.79 9.56 1.27
N GLY A 177 9.95 8.72 1.88
CA GLY A 177 10.30 7.91 3.02
C GLY A 177 11.48 6.98 2.73
N GLU A 178 11.42 6.30 1.59
CA GLU A 178 12.50 5.44 1.08
C GLU A 178 13.84 6.20 1.02
N TYR A 179 13.85 7.38 0.37
CA TYR A 179 15.05 8.20 0.23
C TYR A 179 15.58 8.70 1.58
N ILE A 180 14.68 9.10 2.49
CA ILE A 180 15.05 9.52 3.85
C ILE A 180 15.70 8.34 4.59
N SER A 181 15.12 7.15 4.50
CA SER A 181 15.67 5.94 5.13
C SER A 181 17.05 5.59 4.57
N SER A 182 17.18 5.52 3.24
CA SER A 182 18.45 5.18 2.59
C SER A 182 19.55 6.20 2.92
N SER A 183 19.22 7.49 2.97
CA SER A 183 20.15 8.55 3.34
C SER A 183 20.58 8.46 4.81
N LEU A 184 19.65 8.12 5.72
CA LEU A 184 19.97 7.90 7.13
C LEU A 184 20.92 6.72 7.34
N LEU A 185 20.76 5.65 6.55
CA LEU A 185 21.58 4.43 6.63
C LEU A 185 22.95 4.57 5.95
N ALA A 186 23.07 5.42 4.93
CA ALA A 186 24.32 5.68 4.23
C ALA A 186 25.43 6.27 5.12
N ASN A 187 25.08 6.94 6.23
CA ASN A 187 26.03 7.60 7.12
C ASN A 187 26.79 6.64 8.08
N HIS A 188 26.67 5.31 7.91
CA HIS A 188 27.41 4.24 8.60
C HIS A 188 27.83 4.57 10.04
N SER A 189 26.86 4.87 10.90
CA SER A 189 27.09 5.21 12.31
C SER A 189 26.88 4.00 13.25
N LEU A 190 27.29 4.11 14.51
CA LEU A 190 26.99 3.11 15.55
C LEU A 190 25.48 2.86 15.74
N LEU A 191 24.63 3.82 15.34
CA LEU A 191 23.18 3.71 15.44
C LEU A 191 22.55 2.90 14.30
N THR A 192 23.30 2.55 13.26
CA THR A 192 22.81 1.81 12.07
C THR A 192 22.10 0.51 12.45
N ALA A 193 22.56 -0.17 13.51
CA ALA A 193 21.94 -1.39 14.03
C ALA A 193 20.47 -1.21 14.45
N TRP A 194 20.11 -0.01 14.91
CA TRP A 194 18.76 0.37 15.34
C TRP A 194 18.00 1.12 14.23
N VAL A 195 18.66 2.05 13.55
CA VAL A 195 18.06 2.90 12.50
C VAL A 195 17.58 2.08 11.31
N LYS A 196 18.20 0.93 11.00
CA LYS A 196 17.73 0.04 9.93
C LYS A 196 16.32 -0.49 10.15
N TRP A 197 15.84 -0.53 11.39
CA TRP A 197 14.49 -0.96 11.71
C TRP A 197 13.46 0.17 11.58
N ASN A 198 13.79 1.32 10.99
CA ASN A 198 12.82 2.39 10.83
C ASN A 198 11.68 1.99 9.87
N PRO A 199 10.45 2.51 10.07
CA PRO A 199 9.28 2.11 9.28
C PRO A 199 9.36 2.52 7.80
N LEU A 200 10.14 3.55 7.47
CA LEU A 200 10.32 4.01 6.09
C LEU A 200 11.24 3.07 5.31
N ASN A 201 12.17 2.38 5.99
CA ASN A 201 12.97 1.32 5.39
C ASN A 201 12.07 0.15 4.93
N MET A 202 11.00 -0.11 5.68
CA MET A 202 10.10 -1.22 5.42
C MET A 202 9.20 -0.99 4.20
N THR A 203 9.07 0.25 3.71
CA THR A 203 8.34 0.52 2.45
C THR A 203 9.11 0.04 1.22
N MET A 204 10.42 -0.18 1.34
CA MET A 204 11.29 -0.68 0.28
C MET A 204 11.17 -2.21 0.07
N LEU A 205 10.29 -2.88 0.82
CA LEU A 205 10.14 -4.33 0.85
C LEU A 205 9.88 -4.92 -0.56
N THR A 206 8.92 -4.37 -1.32
CA THR A 206 8.60 -4.86 -2.67
C THR A 206 9.80 -4.68 -3.61
N HIS A 207 10.45 -3.51 -3.57
CA HIS A 207 11.64 -3.23 -4.38
C HIS A 207 12.81 -4.16 -4.05
N GLN A 208 13.03 -4.44 -2.77
CA GLN A 208 14.06 -5.37 -2.33
C GLN A 208 13.80 -6.80 -2.81
N TYR A 209 12.56 -7.26 -2.72
CA TYR A 209 12.19 -8.59 -3.18
C TYR A 209 12.38 -8.75 -4.70
N VAL A 210 12.08 -7.71 -5.48
CA VAL A 210 12.26 -7.74 -6.95
C VAL A 210 13.73 -7.56 -7.34
N TYR A 211 14.49 -6.74 -6.62
CA TYR A 211 15.88 -6.40 -6.91
C TYR A 211 16.79 -6.52 -5.67
N TYR A 212 17.00 -7.76 -5.23
CA TYR A 212 17.74 -8.07 -4.00
C TYR A 212 19.14 -7.42 -3.93
N ALA A 213 19.94 -7.57 -5.00
CA ALA A 213 21.36 -7.20 -4.96
C ALA A 213 21.61 -5.71 -4.68
N GLY A 214 20.79 -4.81 -5.21
CA GLY A 214 20.97 -3.38 -4.94
C GLY A 214 20.26 -2.90 -3.68
N TYR A 215 19.06 -3.41 -3.40
CA TYR A 215 18.29 -2.93 -2.26
C TYR A 215 18.77 -3.49 -0.92
N HIS A 216 19.31 -4.71 -0.88
CA HIS A 216 19.83 -5.29 0.36
C HIS A 216 20.95 -4.44 0.98
N GLU A 217 21.80 -3.84 0.16
CA GLU A 217 22.87 -2.95 0.63
C GLU A 217 22.33 -1.62 1.17
N THR A 218 21.16 -1.18 0.72
CA THR A 218 20.51 0.05 1.20
C THR A 218 19.71 -0.17 2.47
N THR A 219 18.97 -1.27 2.57
CA THR A 219 18.11 -1.55 3.72
C THR A 219 18.85 -2.17 4.89
N LEU A 220 19.99 -2.82 4.63
CA LEU A 220 20.81 -3.55 5.61
C LEU A 220 20.03 -4.66 6.36
N LEU A 221 18.93 -5.12 5.76
CA LEU A 221 18.03 -6.14 6.27
C LEU A 221 17.85 -7.24 5.23
N THR A 222 17.76 -8.48 5.68
CA THR A 222 17.39 -9.62 4.82
C THR A 222 15.88 -9.62 4.55
N ASP A 223 15.43 -10.22 3.45
CA ASP A 223 14.02 -10.25 3.05
C ASP A 223 13.07 -10.70 4.19
N PRO A 224 13.39 -11.75 4.98
CA PRO A 224 12.54 -12.13 6.11
C PRO A 224 12.50 -11.10 7.23
N GLN A 225 13.61 -10.38 7.47
CA GLN A 225 13.69 -9.35 8.51
C GLN A 225 12.87 -8.12 8.14
N ILE A 226 13.00 -7.61 6.91
CA ILE A 226 12.21 -6.47 6.44
C ILE A 226 10.71 -6.83 6.39
N THR A 227 10.36 -8.06 5.99
CA THR A 227 8.97 -8.55 6.01
C THR A 227 8.40 -8.60 7.43
N MET A 228 9.15 -9.15 8.39
CA MET A 228 8.72 -9.19 9.79
C MET A 228 8.61 -7.79 10.40
N GLY A 229 9.52 -6.89 10.03
CA GLY A 229 9.46 -5.48 10.39
C GLY A 229 8.17 -4.82 9.88
N ALA A 230 7.87 -4.98 8.58
CA ALA A 230 6.65 -4.47 7.97
C ALA A 230 5.37 -4.97 8.68
N LEU A 231 5.26 -6.28 8.92
CA LEU A 231 4.13 -6.87 9.66
C LEU A 231 3.98 -6.31 11.07
N THR A 232 5.10 -6.10 11.77
CA THR A 232 5.11 -5.49 13.10
C THR A 232 4.62 -4.04 13.04
N TYR A 233 5.11 -3.26 12.09
CA TYR A 233 4.72 -1.86 11.94
C TYR A 233 3.28 -1.67 11.49
N ILE A 234 2.73 -2.59 10.67
CA ILE A 234 1.29 -2.62 10.35
C ILE A 234 0.47 -2.63 11.64
N LEU A 235 0.78 -3.54 12.56
CA LEU A 235 0.06 -3.66 13.83
C LEU A 235 0.25 -2.42 14.72
N VAL A 236 1.48 -1.90 14.79
CA VAL A 236 1.80 -0.71 15.58
C VAL A 236 1.05 0.52 15.06
N PHE A 237 1.12 0.82 13.77
CA PHE A 237 0.45 1.98 13.18
C PHE A 237 -1.08 1.85 13.21
N PHE A 238 -1.60 0.64 12.99
CA PHE A 238 -3.02 0.38 13.16
C PHE A 238 -3.48 0.66 14.60
N ALA A 239 -2.75 0.16 15.60
CA ALA A 239 -3.07 0.37 17.00
C ALA A 239 -2.94 1.84 17.42
N LEU A 240 -1.86 2.52 17.02
CA LEU A 240 -1.65 3.94 17.31
C LEU A 240 -2.72 4.81 16.66
N GLY A 241 -3.03 4.60 15.37
CA GLY A 241 -4.09 5.31 14.67
C GLY A 241 -5.45 5.14 15.36
N TYR A 242 -5.78 3.92 15.79
CA TYR A 242 -7.00 3.67 16.56
C TYR A 242 -7.00 4.38 17.93
N LEU A 243 -5.88 4.33 18.68
CA LEU A 243 -5.78 4.97 19.99
C LEU A 243 -5.97 6.48 19.90
N ILE A 244 -5.39 7.11 18.87
CA ILE A 244 -5.57 8.53 18.57
C ILE A 244 -7.03 8.80 18.20
N PHE A 245 -7.59 8.03 17.27
CA PHE A 245 -8.98 8.16 16.84
C PHE A 245 -9.98 8.09 17.99
N ARG A 246 -9.80 7.15 18.92
CA ARG A 246 -10.69 6.98 20.09
C ARG A 246 -10.59 8.15 21.07
N LYS A 247 -9.40 8.71 21.27
CA LYS A 247 -9.17 9.80 22.24
C LYS A 247 -9.45 11.19 21.67
N LYS A 248 -9.56 11.30 20.34
CA LYS A 248 -9.80 12.57 19.66
C LYS A 248 -11.14 13.15 20.11
N ARG A 249 -11.08 14.25 20.85
CA ARG A 249 -12.24 15.09 21.15
C ARG A 249 -12.42 16.02 19.95
N PHE A 250 -13.61 16.01 19.38
CA PHE A 250 -14.02 16.91 18.30
C PHE A 250 -14.75 18.10 18.92
#